data_AF-A0A5E4BXM1-F1
#
_entry.id   AF-A0A5E4BXM1-F1
#
_cell.length_a   1.000
_cell.length_b   1.000
_cell.length_c   1.000
_cell.angle_alpha   90.00
_cell.angle_beta   90.00
_cell.angle_gamma   90.00
#
_symmetry.space_group_name_H-M   'P 1'
#
loop_
_entity.id
_entity.type
_entity.pdbx_description
1 polymer ?
#
loop_
_entity_poly.entity_id
_entity_poly.type
_entity_poly.pdbx_seq_one_letter_code
_entity_poly.pdbx_strand_id
1 'polypeptide(L)' 'KIKNFQILPFEDEGQTFFTLDDGNTKFSDLIQLVDFYQINKGVLPCKLKHHCIRVAL' A
#
# COMPACT_ATOMS: atom_id res chain seq x y z
N LYS A 1 3.28 15.60 -9.86
CA LYS A 1 2.27 15.97 -8.83
C LYS A 1 2.27 14.89 -7.75
N ILE A 2 2.36 15.28 -6.48
CA ILE A 2 2.35 14.33 -5.36
C ILE A 2 0.92 13.84 -5.17
N LYS A 3 0.75 12.52 -4.94
CA LYS A 3 -0.53 11.91 -4.57
C LYS A 3 -0.34 11.17 -3.26
N ASN A 4 -1.28 11.34 -2.34
CA ASN A 4 -1.34 10.59 -1.09
C ASN A 4 -2.48 9.56 -1.21
N PHE A 5 -2.19 8.32 -0.86
CA PHE A 5 -3.17 7.23 -0.78
C PHE A 5 -3.19 6.77 0.66
N GLN A 6 -4.37 6.76 1.28
CA GLN A 6 -4.51 6.35 2.67
C GLN A 6 -4.53 4.83 2.74
N ILE A 7 -3.65 4.26 3.56
CA ILE A 7 -3.68 2.83 3.89
C ILE A 7 -4.58 2.69 5.11
N LEU A 8 -5.66 1.93 4.97
CA LEU A 8 -6.63 1.68 6.03
C LEU A 8 -6.58 0.22 6.49
N PRO A 9 -6.80 -0.05 7.79
CA PRO A 9 -7.07 -1.40 8.25
C PRO A 9 -8.42 -1.88 7.71
N PHE A 10 -8.50 -3.17 7.41
CA PHE A 10 -9.70 -3.85 6.92
C PHE A 10 -9.87 -5.17 7.68
N GLU A 11 -10.98 -5.30 8.40
CA GLU A 11 -11.31 -6.53 9.13
C GLU A 11 -12.02 -7.51 8.20
N ASP A 12 -11.51 -8.73 8.11
CA ASP A 12 -12.09 -9.81 7.33
C ASP A 12 -11.98 -11.12 8.12
N GLU A 13 -13.11 -11.76 8.41
CA GLU A 13 -13.19 -13.01 9.18
C GLU A 13 -12.42 -12.99 10.54
N GLY A 14 -12.34 -11.81 11.17
CA GLY A 14 -11.63 -11.64 12.45
C GLY A 14 -10.11 -11.46 12.32
N GLN A 15 -9.60 -11.29 11.10
CA GLN A 15 -8.23 -10.92 10.82
C GLN A 15 -8.15 -9.49 10.24
N THR A 16 -7.18 -8.72 10.74
CA THR A 16 -6.88 -7.38 10.22
C THR A 16 -5.95 -7.47 9.01
N PHE A 17 -6.33 -6.78 7.93
CA PHE A 17 -5.53 -6.56 6.73
C PHE A 17 -5.33 -5.06 6.48
N PHE A 18 -4.49 -4.71 5.53
CA PHE A 18 -4.28 -3.34 5.04
C PHE A 18 -4.74 -3.24 3.59
N THR A 19 -5.40 -2.12 3.25
CA THR A 19 -5.92 -1.87 1.91
C THR A 19 -5.82 -0.40 1.51
N LEU A 20 -5.81 -0.14 0.20
CA LEU A 20 -5.86 1.19 -0.43
C LEU A 20 -7.16 1.42 -1.22
N ASP A 21 -7.97 0.37 -1.39
CA ASP A 21 -9.06 0.29 -2.36
C ASP A 21 -10.27 -0.42 -1.77
N ASP A 22 -10.62 -0.06 -0.53
CA ASP A 22 -11.81 -0.52 0.20
C ASP A 22 -11.93 -2.05 0.28
N GLY A 23 -10.79 -2.74 0.41
CA GLY A 23 -10.73 -4.19 0.58
C GLY A 23 -10.69 -4.99 -0.73
N ASN A 24 -10.64 -4.35 -1.90
CA ASN A 24 -10.46 -5.07 -3.17
C ASN A 24 -9.10 -5.78 -3.22
N THR A 25 -8.05 -5.12 -2.72
CA THR A 25 -6.73 -5.70 -2.52
C THR A 25 -6.36 -5.63 -1.04
N LYS A 26 -6.08 -6.79 -0.44
CA LYS A 26 -5.80 -6.96 0.99
C LYS A 26 -4.37 -7.45 1.19
N PHE A 27 -3.68 -6.87 2.16
CA PHE A 27 -2.31 -7.23 2.52
C PHE A 27 -2.21 -7.52 4.02
N SER A 28 -1.47 -8.54 4.43
CA SER A 28 -1.26 -8.87 5.85
C SER A 28 -0.48 -7.78 6.59
N ASP A 29 0.41 -7.10 5.87
CA ASP A 29 1.31 -6.09 6.40
C ASP A 29 1.75 -5.10 5.31
N LEU A 30 2.48 -4.06 5.72
CA LEU A 30 2.94 -3.01 4.81
C LEU A 30 4.10 -3.47 3.90
N ILE A 31 4.82 -4.53 4.25
CA ILE A 31 5.91 -5.05 3.41
C ILE A 31 5.29 -5.71 2.18
N GLN A 32 4.32 -6.60 2.37
CA GLN A 32 3.59 -7.26 1.28
C GLN A 32 2.90 -6.25 0.35
N LEU A 33 2.32 -5.19 0.92
CA LEU A 33 1.74 -4.09 0.15
C LEU A 33 2.78 -3.44 -0.76
N VAL A 34 3.95 -3.08 -0.22
CA VAL A 34 5.02 -2.44 -0.99
C VAL A 34 5.55 -3.39 -2.07
N ASP A 35 5.81 -4.65 -1.73
CA ASP A 35 6.29 -5.66 -2.68
C ASP A 35 5.32 -5.84 -3.86
N PHE A 36 4.02 -5.93 -3.57
CA PHE A 36 2.99 -6.01 -4.61
C PHE A 36 3.02 -4.79 -5.54
N TYR A 37 3.07 -3.58 -4.98
CA TYR A 37 3.04 -2.34 -5.78
C TYR A 37 4.36 -1.99 -6.47
N GLN A 38 5.47 -2.65 -6.13
CA GLN A 38 6.70 -2.59 -6.92
C GLN A 38 6.57 -3.36 -8.24
N ILE A 39 5.83 -4.48 -8.22
CA ILE A 39 5.66 -5.36 -9.39
C ILE A 39 4.41 -4.97 -10.20
N ASN A 40 3.33 -4.61 -9.50
CA ASN A 40 2.00 -4.36 -10.06
C ASN A 40 1.58 -2.90 -9.87
N LYS A 41 0.80 -2.37 -10.82
CA LYS A 41 0.27 -1.01 -10.70
C LYS A 41 -0.90 -0.93 -9.70
N GLY A 42 -1.80 -1.93 -9.72
CA GLY A 42 -3.07 -1.88 -9.00
C GLY A 42 -3.83 -0.56 -9.24
N VAL A 43 -4.35 0.04 -8.17
CA VAL A 43 -5.06 1.33 -8.21
C VAL A 43 -4.14 2.57 -8.27
N LEU A 44 -2.83 2.39 -8.09
CA LEU A 44 -1.87 3.50 -8.15
C LEU A 44 -1.72 4.01 -9.60
N PRO A 45 -1.31 5.27 -9.82
CA PRO A 45 -1.05 5.77 -11.17
C PRO A 45 0.11 5.04 -11.86
N CYS A 46 1.07 4.53 -11.07
CA CYS A 46 2.23 3.78 -11.54
C CYS A 46 2.76 2.87 -10.43
N LYS A 47 3.64 1.94 -10.79
CA LYS A 47 4.37 1.09 -9.84
C LYS A 47 5.30 1.90 -8.95
N LEU A 48 5.54 1.40 -7.74
CA LEU A 48 6.59 1.92 -6.87
C LEU A 48 7.96 1.55 -7.45
N LYS A 49 8.88 2.52 -7.51
CA LYS A 49 10.20 2.33 -8.11
C LYS A 49 11.35 2.70 -7.19
N HIS A 50 11.25 3.86 -6.54
CA HIS A 50 12.30 4.40 -5.70
C HIS A 50 11.70 4.88 -4.38
N HIS A 51 12.22 4.36 -3.26
CA HIS A 51 11.84 4.86 -1.94
C HIS A 51 12.60 6.16 -1.65
N CYS A 52 11.97 7.06 -0.90
CA CYS A 52 12.64 8.26 -0.42
C CYS A 52 13.50 7.91 0.80
N ILE A 53 14.68 8.51 0.91
CA ILE A 53 15.56 8.35 2.08
C ILE A 53 15.06 9.29 3.19
N ARG A 54 15.06 8.79 4.43
CA ARG A 54 14.72 9.60 5.61
C ARG A 54 15.77 10.68 5.81
N VAL A 55 15.34 11.94 5.88
CA VAL A 55 16.19 13.08 6.25
C VAL A 55 15.95 13.38 7.73
N ALA A 56 17.03 13.54 8.50
CA ALA A 56 16.94 14.04 9.87
C ALA A 56 16.62 15.54 9.81
N LEU A 57 15.56 15.95 10.50
CA LEU A 57 15.11 17.34 10.63
C LEU A 57 15.63 17.94 11.93
#